data_AF-A0A1Q7W2N9-F1
#
_entry.id   AF-A0A1Q7W2N9-F1
#
_cell.length_a   1.000
_cell.length_b   1.000
_cell.length_c   1.000
_cell.angle_alpha   90.00
_cell.angle_beta   90.00
_cell.angle_gamma   90.00
#
_symmetry.space_group_name_H-M   'P 1'
#
loop_
_entity.id
_entity.type
_entity.pdbx_description
1 polymer ?
#
loop_
_entity_poly.entity_id
_entity_poly.type
_entity_poly.pdbx_seq_one_letter_code
_entity_poly.pdbx_strand_id
1 'polypeptide(L)'
;MATASPVAIEVGHGVRSDGYRVTTRVAEPGPLVAMKLQSVMNRPVAKEGTDLLDIVRLVLDANTGPAVRAQFDAADPVLRQDAGLHAEKWFVEQRDKTLRKITAIPEGRGIDVDTLDFVAQLLPLP
;
A
#
# COMPACT_ATOMS: atom_id res chain seq x y z
N MET A 1 6.61 5.45 -17.09
CA MET A 1 6.71 4.60 -15.89
C MET A 1 5.85 3.35 -16.12
N ALA A 2 6.35 2.15 -15.87
CA ALA A 2 5.51 0.95 -15.95
C ALA A 2 4.49 0.97 -14.81
N THR A 3 3.24 0.60 -15.07
CA THR A 3 2.14 0.60 -14.07
C THR A 3 1.75 -0.81 -13.64
N ALA A 4 2.30 -1.85 -14.28
CA ALA A 4 2.05 -3.23 -13.92
C ALA A 4 3.27 -4.16 -14.18
N SER A 5 3.55 -5.04 -13.23
CA SER A 5 4.60 -6.07 -13.28
C SER A 5 4.01 -7.46 -13.56
N PRO A 6 4.73 -8.34 -14.27
CA PRO A 6 4.33 -9.74 -14.41
C PRO A 6 4.55 -10.50 -13.10
N VAL A 7 3.52 -11.22 -12.64
CA VAL A 7 3.60 -12.17 -11.54
C VAL A 7 3.26 -13.55 -12.06
N ALA A 8 4.12 -14.52 -11.78
CA ALA A 8 3.87 -15.92 -12.05
C ALA A 8 3.23 -16.58 -10.81
N ILE A 9 2.09 -17.22 -11.00
CA ILE A 9 1.39 -18.00 -9.98
C ILE A 9 1.53 -19.47 -10.37
N GLU A 10 2.07 -20.27 -9.45
CA GLU A 10 2.21 -21.72 -9.61
C GLU A 10 1.24 -22.45 -8.70
N VAL A 11 0.43 -23.35 -9.29
CA VAL A 11 -0.46 -24.22 -8.52
C VAL A 11 0.16 -25.61 -8.46
N GLY A 12 0.71 -25.96 -7.30
CA GLY A 12 1.20 -27.31 -7.01
C GLY A 12 0.07 -28.23 -6.57
N HIS A 13 -0.31 -29.21 -7.40
CA HIS A 13 -1.08 -30.37 -6.94
C HIS A 13 -0.12 -31.51 -6.56
N GLY A 14 -0.37 -32.17 -5.43
CA GLY A 14 0.46 -33.26 -4.94
C GLY A 14 0.56 -34.46 -5.89
N VAL A 15 1.73 -35.12 -5.84
CA VAL A 15 2.13 -36.47 -6.33
C VAL A 15 1.88 -36.83 -7.81
N ARG A 16 1.10 -36.10 -8.60
CA ARG A 16 1.05 -36.31 -10.06
C ARG A 16 1.24 -35.01 -10.83
N SER A 17 2.33 -35.02 -11.60
CA SER A 17 2.91 -33.94 -12.37
C SER A 17 2.00 -33.51 -13.52
N ASP A 18 1.47 -32.28 -13.41
CA ASP A 18 1.58 -31.22 -14.41
C ASP A 18 1.07 -29.94 -13.75
N GLY A 19 1.99 -29.23 -13.09
CA GLY A 19 1.67 -27.94 -12.48
C GLY A 19 1.32 -26.92 -13.56
N TYR A 20 0.24 -26.18 -13.37
CA TYR A 20 -0.13 -25.09 -14.25
C TYR A 20 0.50 -23.78 -13.75
N ARG A 21 1.25 -23.09 -14.63
CA ARG A 21 1.84 -21.77 -14.36
C ARG A 21 1.06 -20.71 -15.12
N VAL A 22 0.50 -19.74 -14.40
CA VAL A 22 -0.18 -18.57 -14.98
C VAL A 22 0.69 -17.34 -14.75
N THR A 23 0.96 -16.59 -15.82
CA THR A 23 1.55 -15.25 -15.71
C THR A 23 0.45 -14.21 -15.87
N THR A 24 0.32 -13.30 -14.91
CA THR A 24 -0.62 -12.18 -14.97
C THR A 24 0.09 -10.86 -14.71
N ARG A 25 -0.44 -9.76 -15.23
CA ARG A 25 0.04 -8.40 -14.93
C ARG A 25 -0.67 -7.90 -13.68
N VAL A 26 0.09 -7.56 -12.64
CA VAL A 26 -0.43 -6.92 -11.41
C VAL A 26 0.06 -5.49 -11.35
N ALA A 27 -0.73 -4.60 -10.76
CA ALA A 27 -0.32 -3.21 -10.60
C ALA A 27 0.98 -3.10 -9.79
N GLU A 28 1.81 -2.13 -10.16
CA GLU A 28 3.04 -1.80 -9.44
C GLU A 28 2.74 -1.24 -8.04
N PRO A 29 3.68 -1.36 -7.08
CA PRO A 29 3.45 -0.94 -5.70
C PRO A 29 3.08 0.54 -5.52
N GLY A 30 3.73 1.47 -6.23
CA GLY A 30 3.44 2.91 -6.15
C GLY A 30 2.01 3.24 -6.59
N PRO A 31 1.58 2.84 -7.80
CA PRO A 31 0.18 2.97 -8.22
C PRO A 31 -0.83 2.30 -7.29
N LEU A 32 -0.50 1.16 -6.68
CA LEU A 32 -1.36 0.53 -5.67
C LEU A 32 -1.52 1.39 -4.42
N VAL A 33 -0.43 1.95 -3.90
CA VAL A 33 -0.46 2.86 -2.74
C VAL A 33 -1.25 4.13 -3.07
N ALA A 34 -1.01 4.76 -4.23
CA ALA A 34 -1.76 5.94 -4.67
C ALA A 34 -3.27 5.67 -4.77
N MET A 35 -3.64 4.54 -5.39
CA MET A 35 -5.05 4.13 -5.50
C MET A 35 -5.69 3.88 -4.13
N LYS A 36 -4.95 3.27 -3.18
CA LYS A 36 -5.45 3.05 -1.81
C LYS A 36 -5.64 4.36 -1.07
N LEU A 37 -4.69 5.29 -1.15
CA LEU A 37 -4.77 6.63 -0.54
C LEU A 37 -6.04 7.37 -0.98
N GLN A 38 -6.35 7.34 -2.28
CA GLN A 38 -7.60 7.91 -2.82
C GLN A 38 -8.85 7.12 -2.39
N SER A 39 -8.75 5.79 -2.33
CA SER A 39 -9.91 4.91 -2.08
C SER A 39 -10.37 4.91 -0.62
N VAL A 40 -9.49 5.13 0.35
CA VAL A 40 -9.84 5.13 1.79
C VAL A 40 -10.95 6.15 2.07
N MET A 41 -10.98 7.27 1.34
CA MET A 41 -11.99 8.32 1.46
C MET A 41 -13.40 7.91 0.99
N ASN A 42 -13.50 6.92 0.10
CA ASN A 42 -14.73 6.61 -0.66
C ASN A 42 -15.26 5.20 -0.38
N ARG A 43 -14.67 4.48 0.57
CA ARG A 43 -15.01 3.09 0.89
C ARG A 43 -15.80 2.97 2.19
N PRO A 44 -16.59 1.89 2.36
CA PRO A 44 -17.23 1.60 3.64
C PRO A 44 -16.20 1.50 4.76
N VAL A 45 -16.57 1.97 5.95
CA VAL A 45 -15.71 2.04 7.15
C VAL A 45 -14.95 0.73 7.44
N ALA A 46 -15.57 -0.42 7.14
CA ALA A 46 -14.97 -1.74 7.33
C ALA A 46 -13.71 -1.99 6.47
N LYS A 47 -13.56 -1.30 5.33
CA LYS A 47 -12.40 -1.45 4.42
C LYS A 47 -11.33 -0.39 4.60
N GLU A 48 -11.62 0.70 5.32
CA GLU A 48 -10.67 1.78 5.56
C GLU A 48 -9.43 1.27 6.30
N GLY A 49 -9.62 0.51 7.39
CA GLY A 49 -8.50 -0.02 8.17
C GLY A 49 -7.60 -0.96 7.37
N THR A 50 -8.20 -1.81 6.51
CA THR A 50 -7.43 -2.74 5.66
C THR A 50 -6.63 -2.00 4.61
N ASP A 51 -7.22 -0.97 3.97
CA ASP A 51 -6.49 -0.18 2.98
C ASP A 51 -5.35 0.63 3.62
N LEU A 52 -5.56 1.17 4.83
CA LEU A 52 -4.50 1.85 5.61
C LEU A 52 -3.37 0.89 6.01
N LEU A 53 -3.70 -0.32 6.48
CA LEU A 53 -2.71 -1.35 6.83
C LEU A 53 -1.93 -1.82 5.60
N ASP A 54 -2.59 -1.98 4.45
CA ASP A 54 -1.92 -2.37 3.21
C ASP A 54 -0.92 -1.31 2.73
N ILE A 55 -1.24 -0.01 2.88
CA ILE A 55 -0.29 1.07 2.59
C ILE A 55 0.94 0.95 3.50
N VAL A 56 0.75 0.80 4.81
CA VAL A 56 1.85 0.62 5.78
C VAL A 56 2.74 -0.55 5.37
N ARG A 57 2.14 -1.69 5.03
CA ARG A 57 2.89 -2.89 4.60
C ARG A 57 3.68 -2.67 3.32
N LEU A 58 3.05 -2.10 2.29
CA LEU A 58 3.71 -1.88 1.00
C LEU A 58 4.86 -0.87 1.10
N VAL A 59 4.72 0.15 1.96
CA VAL A 59 5.75 1.18 2.16
C VAL A 59 6.94 0.66 2.98
N LEU A 60 6.69 -0.18 3.98
CA LEU A 60 7.72 -0.72 4.87
C LEU A 60 8.34 -2.04 4.42
N ASP A 61 7.70 -2.76 3.50
CA ASP A 61 8.26 -4.00 2.95
C ASP A 61 9.59 -3.72 2.23
N ALA A 62 10.57 -4.59 2.49
CA ALA A 62 11.93 -4.42 1.99
C ALA A 62 12.03 -4.49 0.46
N ASN A 63 11.08 -5.18 -0.20
CA ASN A 63 11.07 -5.37 -1.65
C ASN A 63 10.22 -4.31 -2.35
N THR A 64 9.04 -3.98 -1.80
CA THR A 64 8.13 -3.02 -2.45
C THR A 64 8.37 -1.58 -2.02
N GLY A 65 8.84 -1.33 -0.81
CA GLY A 65 9.05 0.02 -0.27
C GLY A 65 9.97 0.89 -1.13
N PRO A 66 11.16 0.42 -1.55
CA PRO A 66 12.02 1.16 -2.47
C PRO A 66 11.34 1.48 -3.81
N ALA A 67 10.56 0.53 -4.34
CA ALA A 67 9.82 0.73 -5.58
C ALA A 67 8.70 1.76 -5.42
N VAL A 68 7.95 1.73 -4.31
CA VAL A 68 6.92 2.74 -3.99
C VAL A 68 7.54 4.15 -4.00
N ARG A 69 8.65 4.35 -3.28
CA ARG A 69 9.32 5.66 -3.20
C ARG A 69 9.83 6.12 -4.56
N ALA A 70 10.59 5.29 -5.27
CA ALA A 70 11.11 5.63 -6.58
C ALA A 70 9.99 5.94 -7.60
N GLN A 71 8.87 5.22 -7.53
CA GLN A 71 7.72 5.44 -8.39
C GLN A 71 6.97 6.73 -8.03
N PHE A 72 6.85 7.08 -6.75
CA PHE A 72 6.35 8.40 -6.36
C PHE A 72 7.32 9.51 -6.76
N ASP A 73 8.64 9.35 -6.64
CA ASP A 73 9.64 10.34 -7.08
C ASP A 73 9.65 10.56 -8.60
N ALA A 74 9.27 9.54 -9.38
CA ALA A 74 9.16 9.62 -10.84
C ALA A 74 7.73 9.95 -11.35
N ALA A 75 6.74 10.00 -10.46
CA ALA A 75 5.35 10.28 -10.84
C ALA A 75 5.13 11.68 -11.41
N ASP A 76 4.02 11.85 -12.12
CA ASP A 76 3.53 13.17 -12.51
C ASP A 76 3.32 14.07 -11.26
N PRO A 77 3.71 15.36 -11.30
CA PRO A 77 3.58 16.25 -10.15
C PRO A 77 2.17 16.36 -9.58
N VAL A 78 1.13 16.34 -10.43
CA VAL A 78 -0.27 16.43 -9.97
C VAL A 78 -0.65 15.16 -9.22
N LEU A 79 -0.28 13.99 -9.74
CA LEU A 79 -0.54 12.71 -9.08
C LEU A 79 0.21 12.61 -7.74
N ARG A 80 1.47 13.05 -7.71
CA ARG A 80 2.27 13.09 -6.47
C ARG A 80 1.61 14.00 -5.44
N GLN A 81 1.20 15.20 -5.84
CA GLN A 81 0.54 16.16 -4.95
C GLN A 81 -0.77 15.61 -4.39
N ASP A 82 -1.61 15.02 -5.24
CA ASP A 82 -2.88 14.41 -4.81
C ASP A 82 -2.66 13.27 -3.80
N ALA A 83 -1.72 12.36 -4.10
CA ALA A 83 -1.33 11.31 -3.18
C ALA A 83 -0.78 11.88 -1.86
N GLY A 84 -0.02 12.97 -1.93
CA GLY A 84 0.53 13.68 -0.77
C GLY A 84 -0.52 14.24 0.16
N LEU A 85 -1.54 14.92 -0.38
CA LEU A 85 -2.67 15.45 0.42
C LEU A 85 -3.41 14.32 1.15
N HIS A 86 -3.59 13.17 0.49
CA HIS A 86 -4.20 12.00 1.13
C HIS A 86 -3.29 11.36 2.18
N ALA A 87 -1.98 11.29 1.92
CA ALA A 87 -1.01 10.77 2.88
C ALA A 87 -0.95 11.65 4.13
N GLU A 88 -0.87 12.98 3.97
CA GLU A 88 -0.88 13.94 5.08
C GLU A 88 -2.14 13.80 5.93
N LYS A 89 -3.30 13.80 5.30
CA LYS A 89 -4.59 13.63 6.01
C LYS A 89 -4.62 12.37 6.87
N TRP A 90 -4.19 11.23 6.35
CA TRP A 90 -4.35 9.95 7.05
C TRP A 90 -3.22 9.64 8.03
N PHE A 91 -1.98 9.95 7.68
CA PHE A 91 -0.81 9.57 8.48
C PHE A 91 -0.32 10.70 9.38
N VAL A 92 -0.72 11.96 9.13
CA VAL A 92 -0.37 13.12 9.95
C VAL A 92 -1.60 13.65 10.69
N GLU A 93 -2.58 14.19 9.98
CA GLU A 93 -3.72 14.88 10.62
C GLU A 93 -4.65 13.94 11.40
N GLN A 94 -4.91 12.75 10.84
CA GLN A 94 -5.81 11.74 11.42
C GLN A 94 -5.05 10.56 12.02
N ARG A 95 -3.78 10.76 12.39
CA ARG A 95 -2.87 9.70 12.88
C ARG A 95 -3.51 8.79 13.93
N ASP A 96 -4.10 9.36 14.99
CA ASP A 96 -4.74 8.58 16.07
C ASP A 96 -5.90 7.72 15.56
N LYS A 97 -6.69 8.28 14.63
CA LYS A 97 -7.83 7.57 14.03
C LYS A 97 -7.34 6.45 13.12
N THR A 98 -6.28 6.70 12.34
CA THR A 98 -5.61 5.69 11.52
C THR A 98 -5.06 4.57 12.37
N LEU A 99 -4.37 4.88 13.47
CA LEU A 99 -3.86 3.89 14.41
C LEU A 99 -4.98 3.02 14.99
N ARG A 100 -6.08 3.64 15.48
CA ARG A 100 -7.24 2.90 16.00
C ARG A 100 -7.86 1.99 14.95
N LYS A 101 -7.97 2.44 13.70
CA LYS A 101 -8.53 1.65 12.59
C LYS A 101 -7.64 0.45 12.23
N ILE A 102 -6.33 0.66 12.16
CA ILE A 102 -5.38 -0.41 11.85
C ILE A 102 -5.34 -1.43 12.99
N THR A 103 -5.25 -0.99 14.24
CA THR A 103 -5.13 -1.88 15.40
C THR A 103 -6.43 -2.63 15.73
N ALA A 104 -7.58 -2.16 15.24
CA ALA A 104 -8.84 -2.90 15.29
C ALA A 104 -8.81 -4.19 14.43
N ILE A 105 -7.88 -4.28 13.47
CA ILE A 105 -7.67 -5.46 12.63
C ILE A 105 -6.65 -6.37 13.31
N PRO A 106 -6.91 -7.69 13.45
CA PRO A 106 -5.97 -8.62 14.10
C PRO A 106 -4.54 -8.52 13.58
N GLU A 107 -4.39 -8.42 12.26
CA GLU A 107 -3.11 -8.35 11.57
C GLU A 107 -2.40 -6.98 11.67
N GLY A 108 -3.10 -5.96 12.19
CA GLY A 108 -2.59 -4.61 12.40
C GLY A 108 -2.25 -4.28 13.87
N ARG A 109 -2.47 -5.21 14.81
CA ARG A 109 -2.24 -4.97 16.25
C ARG A 109 -0.81 -4.64 16.65
N GLY A 110 0.17 -5.02 15.82
CA GLY A 110 1.58 -4.71 16.05
C GLY A 110 2.01 -3.34 15.54
N ILE A 111 1.12 -2.58 14.90
CA ILE A 111 1.41 -1.22 14.43
C ILE A 111 1.26 -0.26 15.60
N ASP A 112 2.30 0.55 15.81
CA ASP A 112 2.33 1.60 16.81
C ASP A 112 2.39 2.99 16.16
N VAL A 113 2.46 3.99 17.03
CA VAL A 113 2.46 5.40 16.64
C VAL A 113 3.73 5.74 15.86
N ASP A 114 4.89 5.24 16.28
CA ASP A 114 6.20 5.50 15.66
C ASP A 114 6.27 4.91 14.25
N THR A 115 5.65 3.75 14.05
CA THR A 115 5.50 3.12 12.74
C THR A 115 4.73 4.03 11.78
N LEU A 116 3.65 4.68 12.24
CA LEU A 116 2.89 5.60 11.39
C LEU A 116 3.68 6.86 11.06
N ASP A 117 4.45 7.40 12.01
CA ASP A 117 5.32 8.56 11.75
C ASP A 117 6.40 8.22 10.72
N PHE A 118 6.98 7.03 10.82
CA PHE A 118 7.97 6.60 9.85
C PHE A 118 7.36 6.42 8.47
N VAL A 119 6.16 5.82 8.36
CA VAL A 119 5.44 5.73 7.09
C VAL A 119 5.13 7.11 6.51
N ALA A 120 4.71 8.07 7.33
CA ALA A 120 4.45 9.44 6.88
C ALA A 120 5.70 10.07 6.23
N GLN A 121 6.88 9.87 6.81
CA GLN A 121 8.16 10.37 6.27
C GLN A 121 8.56 9.72 4.94
N LEU A 122 8.03 8.54 4.63
CA LEU A 122 8.36 7.81 3.40
C LEU A 122 7.35 8.05 2.26
N LEU A 123 6.21 8.68 2.56
CA LEU A 123 5.19 9.04 1.59
C LEU A 123 5.44 10.45 1.01
N PRO A 124 4.87 10.78 -0.16
CA PRO A 124 5.13 12.06 -0.81
C PRO A 124 4.31 13.19 -0.18
N LEU A 125 4.57 13.51 1.09
CA LEU A 125 3.94 14.64 1.77
C LEU A 125 4.25 15.97 1.04
N PRO A 126 3.33 16.95 1.07
CA PRO A 126 3.51 18.25 0.41
C PRO A 126 4.68 19.08 0.95
#